data_AF-A0AAV2ID68-F1
#
_entry.id   AF-A0AAV2ID68-F1
#
_cell.length_a   1.000
_cell.length_b   1.000
_cell.length_c   1.000
_cell.angle_alpha   90.00
_cell.angle_beta   90.00
_cell.angle_gamma   90.00
#
_symmetry.space_group_name_H-M   'P 1'
#
loop_
_entity.id
_entity.type
_entity.pdbx_description
1 polymer ?
#
loop_
_entity_poly.entity_id
_entity_poly.type
_entity_poly.pdbx_seq_one_letter_code
_entity_poly.pdbx_strand_id
1 'polypeptide(L)'
;MIPGDVIDTFNWWGYDQPYFCKARRLIYSATSMASALLLLCLAVARYRKVCRPFSRQVNMSHVKISMTFVIVLPIVGSVPYALLHGRQSRMTPHPGVYGYFCSVDDSYVQTKWPMIH
;
A
#
# COMPACT_ATOMS: atom_id res chain seq x y z
N MET A 1 4.60 10.18 -0.52
CA MET A 1 3.51 9.72 -1.39
C MET A 1 2.83 10.84 -2.15
N ILE A 2 2.44 11.91 -1.45
CA ILE A 2 1.79 13.11 -1.99
C ILE A 2 2.31 13.58 -3.37
N PRO A 3 3.63 13.73 -3.63
CA PRO A 3 4.08 14.21 -4.94
C PRO A 3 3.78 13.26 -6.10
N GLY A 4 3.72 11.95 -5.85
CA GLY A 4 3.31 10.98 -6.87
C GLY A 4 1.85 11.19 -7.27
N ASP A 5 0.93 11.28 -6.31
CA ASP A 5 -0.50 11.42 -6.59
C ASP A 5 -0.82 12.71 -7.33
N VAL A 6 -0.09 13.78 -7.00
CA VAL A 6 -0.19 15.06 -7.70
C VAL A 6 0.27 14.93 -9.15
N ILE A 7 1.42 14.29 -9.41
CA ILE A 7 1.95 14.09 -10.76
C ILE A 7 1.02 13.22 -11.60
N ASP A 8 0.41 12.18 -11.04
CA ASP A 8 -0.55 11.32 -11.77
C ASP A 8 -1.79 12.07 -12.18
N THR A 9 -2.29 12.93 -11.29
CA THR A 9 -3.50 13.71 -11.55
C THR A 9 -3.26 14.72 -12.66
N PHE A 10 -2.06 15.32 -12.71
CA PHE A 10 -1.67 16.24 -13.77
C PHE A 10 -1.24 15.55 -15.07
N ASN A 11 -0.72 14.31 -15.01
CA ASN A 11 -0.20 13.59 -16.16
C ASN A 11 -0.76 12.16 -16.25
N TRP A 12 -2.08 12.07 -16.49
CA TRP A 12 -2.81 10.80 -16.45
C TRP A 12 -2.43 9.75 -17.50
N TRP A 13 -1.67 10.10 -18.55
CA TRP A 13 -1.23 9.19 -19.62
C TRP A 13 0.26 8.84 -19.56
N GLY A 14 1.02 9.44 -18.63
CA GLY A 14 2.47 9.42 -18.64
C GLY A 14 3.14 8.17 -18.07
N TYR A 15 2.38 7.14 -17.71
CA TYR A 15 2.93 5.92 -17.07
C TYR A 15 3.50 4.94 -18.07
N ASP A 16 4.62 5.31 -18.70
CA ASP A 16 5.33 4.40 -19.60
C ASP A 16 6.07 3.30 -18.81
N GLN A 17 6.51 3.61 -17.57
CA GLN A 17 7.29 2.72 -16.71
C GLN A 17 6.41 1.93 -15.70
N PRO A 18 6.15 0.62 -15.91
CA PRO A 18 5.31 -0.19 -15.03
C PRO A 18 5.90 -0.38 -13.62
N TYR A 19 7.22 -0.29 -13.50
CA TYR A 19 7.93 -0.47 -12.23
C TYR A 19 7.63 0.64 -11.22
N PHE A 20 7.47 1.89 -11.68
CA PHE A 20 7.20 3.02 -10.81
C PHE A 20 5.80 2.93 -10.18
N CYS A 21 4.81 2.52 -10.99
CA CYS A 21 3.44 2.24 -10.54
C CYS A 21 3.41 1.16 -9.44
N LYS A 22 4.07 0.01 -9.67
CA LYS A 22 4.16 -1.09 -8.72
C LYS A 22 4.84 -0.69 -7.42
N ALA A 23 6.01 -0.06 -7.51
CA ALA A 23 6.78 0.39 -6.35
C ALA A 23 6.00 1.40 -5.50
N ARG A 24 5.34 2.37 -6.14
CA ARG A 24 4.53 3.36 -5.42
C ARG A 24 3.33 2.73 -4.73
N ARG A 25 2.61 1.83 -5.40
CA ARG A 25 1.44 1.14 -4.83
C ARG A 25 1.84 0.29 -3.61
N LEU A 26 3.00 -0.38 -3.69
CA LEU A 26 3.60 -1.11 -2.58
C LEU A 26 3.87 -0.17 -1.39
N ILE A 27 4.60 0.93 -1.62
CA ILE A 27 4.95 1.89 -0.57
C ILE A 27 3.70 2.48 0.09
N TYR A 28 2.66 2.78 -0.70
CA TYR A 28 1.41 3.29 -0.16
C TYR A 28 0.73 2.33 0.79
N SER A 29 0.45 1.13 0.27
CA SER A 29 -0.30 0.11 1.00
C SER A 29 0.47 -0.34 2.25
N ALA A 30 1.79 -0.52 2.14
CA ALA A 30 2.66 -0.81 3.27
C ALA A 30 2.62 0.30 4.33
N THR A 31 2.75 1.57 3.94
CA THR A 31 2.77 2.69 4.89
C THR A 31 1.41 2.90 5.55
N SER A 32 0.32 2.76 4.80
CA SER A 32 -1.04 2.85 5.33
C SER A 32 -1.30 1.76 6.38
N MET A 33 -0.99 0.51 6.06
CA MET A 33 -1.19 -0.62 6.96
C MET A 33 -0.25 -0.55 8.18
N ALA A 34 1.01 -0.14 7.99
CA ALA A 34 1.94 0.13 9.09
C ALA A 34 1.40 1.22 10.03
N SER A 35 0.83 2.30 9.48
CA SER A 35 0.27 3.40 10.28
C SER A 35 -0.91 2.92 11.14
N ALA A 36 -1.81 2.10 10.57
CA ALA A 36 -2.91 1.50 11.32
C ALA A 36 -2.42 0.60 12.47
N LEU A 37 -1.44 -0.27 12.20
CA LEU A 37 -0.86 -1.15 13.22
C LEU A 37 -0.11 -0.37 14.31
N LEU A 38 0.64 0.67 13.93
CA LEU A 38 1.32 1.55 14.87
C LEU A 38 0.32 2.22 15.83
N LEU A 39 -0.77 2.76 15.30
CA LEU A 39 -1.82 3.39 16.12
C LEU A 39 -2.43 2.39 17.11
N LEU A 40 -2.66 1.15 16.69
CA LEU A 40 -3.16 0.09 17.55
C LEU A 40 -2.15 -0.26 18.67
N CYS A 41 -0.87 -0.41 18.33
CA CYS A 41 0.19 -0.65 19.31
C CYS A 41 0.31 0.50 20.32
N LEU A 42 0.24 1.74 19.85
CA LEU A 42 0.27 2.93 20.71
C LEU A 42 -0.95 2.99 21.63
N ALA A 43 -2.15 2.69 21.13
CA ALA A 43 -3.37 2.64 21.93
C ALA A 43 -3.25 1.60 23.06
N VAL A 44 -2.76 0.39 22.75
CA VAL A 44 -2.53 -0.66 23.76
C VAL A 44 -1.47 -0.24 24.78
N ALA A 45 -0.38 0.39 24.35
CA ALA A 45 0.67 0.86 25.24
C ALA A 45 0.15 1.94 26.21
N ARG A 46 -0.63 2.90 25.71
CA ARG A 46 -1.27 3.95 26.52
C ARG A 46 -2.30 3.37 27.48
N TYR A 47 -3.14 2.44 27.01
CA TYR A 47 -4.14 1.76 27.83
C TYR A 47 -3.50 1.01 28.99
N ARG A 48 -2.44 0.23 28.75
CA ARG A 48 -1.72 -0.48 29.82
C ARG A 48 -1.08 0.48 30.82
N LYS A 49 -0.53 1.60 30.36
CA LYS A 49 0.09 2.60 31.25
C LYS A 49 -0.93 3.28 32.16
N VAL A 50 -2.13 3.57 31.66
CA VAL A 50 -3.19 4.29 32.42
C VAL A 50 -3.99 3.34 33.29
N CYS A 51 -4.48 2.23 32.73
CA CYS A 51 -5.43 1.34 33.42
C CYS A 51 -4.76 0.19 34.19
N ARG A 52 -3.46 -0.08 33.95
CA ARG A 52 -2.71 -1.19 34.58
C ARG A 52 -1.32 -0.75 35.08
N PRO A 53 -1.21 0.31 35.92
CA PRO A 53 0.08 0.86 36.34
C PRO A 53 0.96 -0.12 37.13
N PHE A 54 0.35 -1.06 37.87
CA PHE A 54 1.04 -2.08 38.68
C PHE A 54 1.26 -3.42 37.95
N SER A 55 0.81 -3.54 36.70
CA SER A 55 1.04 -4.74 35.88
C SER A 55 2.40 -4.66 35.19
N ARG A 56 2.88 -5.80 34.65
CA ARG A 56 4.14 -5.89 33.90
C ARG A 56 4.10 -4.91 32.73
N GLN A 57 4.84 -3.81 32.87
CA GLN A 57 5.00 -2.80 31.83
C GLN A 57 5.63 -3.43 30.58
N VAL A 58 5.37 -2.81 29.43
CA VAL A 58 5.89 -3.30 28.15
C VAL A 58 7.41 -3.20 28.18
N ASN A 59 8.08 -4.35 28.30
CA ASN A 59 9.54 -4.39 28.32
C ASN A 59 10.08 -4.00 26.94
N MET A 60 11.28 -3.40 26.89
CA MET A 60 11.93 -2.97 25.65
C MET A 60 12.11 -4.11 24.65
N SER A 61 12.32 -5.34 25.11
CA SER A 61 12.39 -6.53 24.25
C SER A 61 11.07 -6.81 23.53
N HIS A 62 9.92 -6.67 24.22
CA HIS A 62 8.61 -6.87 23.61
C HIS A 62 8.26 -5.75 22.63
N VAL A 63 8.66 -4.51 22.92
CA VAL A 63 8.48 -3.38 22.00
C VAL A 63 9.26 -3.60 20.71
N LYS A 64 10.54 -3.98 20.79
CA LYS A 64 11.37 -4.26 19.62
C LYS A 64 10.73 -5.33 18.72
N ILE A 65 10.30 -6.45 19.32
CA ILE A 65 9.62 -7.53 18.59
C ILE A 65 8.33 -7.02 17.93
N SER A 66 7.48 -6.28 18.66
CA SER A 66 6.24 -5.73 18.10
C SER A 66 6.50 -4.77 16.94
N MET A 67 7.53 -3.93 17.03
CA MET A 67 7.89 -3.00 15.95
C MET A 67 8.39 -3.73 14.71
N THR A 68 9.16 -4.80 14.89
CA THR A 68 9.55 -5.66 13.76
C THR A 68 8.32 -6.22 13.05
N PHE A 69 7.32 -6.73 13.79
CA PHE A 69 6.07 -7.20 13.18
C PHE A 69 5.28 -6.10 12.47
N VAL A 70 5.22 -4.91 13.05
CA VAL A 70 4.53 -3.75 12.48
C VAL A 70 5.18 -3.29 11.16
N ILE A 71 6.46 -3.59 10.93
CA ILE A 71 7.13 -3.29 9.66
C ILE A 71 7.00 -4.46 8.67
N VAL A 72 7.23 -5.69 9.14
CA VAL A 72 7.27 -6.88 8.28
C VAL A 72 5.90 -7.26 7.75
N LEU A 73 4.86 -7.25 8.59
CA LEU A 73 3.51 -7.66 8.17
C LEU A 73 2.93 -6.77 7.05
N PRO A 74 3.04 -5.43 7.11
CA PRO A 74 2.61 -4.57 6.01
C PRO A 74 3.36 -4.80 4.71
N ILE A 75 4.67 -5.05 4.78
CA ILE A 75 5.48 -5.31 3.58
C ILE A 75 5.02 -6.62 2.95
N VAL A 76 4.93 -7.71 3.72
CA VAL A 76 4.52 -9.02 3.18
C VAL A 76 3.08 -8.98 2.67
N GLY A 77 2.16 -8.32 3.38
CA GLY A 77 0.77 -8.20 2.97
C GLY A 77 0.55 -7.28 1.76
N SER A 78 1.41 -6.29 1.55
CA SER A 78 1.32 -5.38 0.40
C SER A 78 1.91 -5.97 -0.89
N VAL A 79 2.79 -6.98 -0.81
CA VAL A 79 3.37 -7.65 -2.00
C VAL A 79 2.32 -8.20 -2.96
N PRO A 80 1.34 -9.04 -2.55
CA PRO A 80 0.32 -9.56 -3.48
C PRO A 80 -0.56 -8.44 -4.05
N TYR A 81 -0.85 -7.42 -3.24
CA TYR A 81 -1.60 -6.24 -3.68
C TYR A 81 -0.82 -5.45 -4.76
N ALA A 82 0.48 -5.23 -4.55
CA ALA A 82 1.34 -4.54 -5.52
C ALA A 82 1.63 -5.37 -6.78
N LEU A 83 1.57 -6.70 -6.71
CA LEU A 83 1.70 -7.59 -7.86
C LEU A 83 0.47 -7.55 -8.77
N LEU A 84 -0.73 -7.46 -8.19
CA LEU A 84 -2.00 -7.37 -8.92
C LEU A 84 -2.17 -6.01 -9.63
N HIS A 85 -1.62 -4.94 -9.05
CA HIS A 85 -1.65 -3.61 -9.62
C HIS A 85 -0.46 -3.38 -10.56
N GLY A 86 -0.71 -2.83 -11.75
CA GLY A 86 0.32 -2.62 -12.77
C GLY A 86 -0.13 -1.65 -13.87
N ARG A 87 0.50 -1.76 -15.04
CA ARG A 87 0.18 -0.89 -16.18
C ARG A 87 -1.06 -1.41 -16.87
N GLN A 88 -2.06 -0.54 -16.99
CA GLN A 88 -3.27 -0.78 -17.78
C GLN A 88 -3.23 0.13 -19.00
N SER A 89 -3.38 -0.45 -20.19
CA SER A 89 -3.51 0.29 -21.44
C SER A 89 -5.00 0.46 -21.78
N ARG A 90 -5.43 1.71 -22.01
CA ARG A 90 -6.77 2.01 -22.50
C ARG A 90 -6.67 2.80 -23.79
N MET A 91 -7.45 2.39 -24.78
CA MET A 91 -7.60 3.13 -26.02
C MET A 91 -8.45 4.37 -25.75
N THR A 92 -7.99 5.51 -26.24
CA THR A 92 -8.63 6.79 -25.95
C THR A 92 -9.59 7.18 -27.08
N PRO A 93 -10.43 8.22 -26.92
CA PRO A 93 -11.42 8.59 -27.93
C PRO A 93 -10.84 8.93 -29.30
N HIS A 94 -9.52 9.18 -29.37
CA HIS A 94 -8.79 9.42 -30.61
C HIS A 94 -8.12 8.11 -31.08
N PRO A 95 -8.44 7.63 -32.30
CA PRO A 95 -7.85 6.41 -32.83
C PRO A 95 -6.33 6.55 -32.97
N GLY A 96 -5.58 5.59 -32.42
CA GLY A 96 -4.12 5.56 -32.47
C GLY A 96 -3.40 6.12 -31.23
N VAL A 97 -4.13 6.69 -30.26
CA VAL A 97 -3.52 7.17 -29.00
C VAL A 97 -3.89 6.25 -27.84
N TYR A 98 -2.88 5.61 -27.26
CA TYR A 98 -3.01 4.77 -26.06
C TYR A 98 -2.72 5.59 -24.80
N GLY A 99 -3.62 5.51 -23.82
CA GLY A 99 -3.39 6.03 -22.47
C GLY A 99 -2.88 4.92 -21.56
N TYR A 100 -1.84 5.21 -20.78
CA TYR A 100 -1.27 4.28 -19.80
C TYR A 100 -1.65 4.70 -18.38
N PHE A 101 -2.32 3.79 -17.66
CA PHE A 101 -2.83 4.02 -16.31
C PHE A 101 -2.17 3.07 -15.32
N CYS A 102 -1.97 3.55 -14.10
CA CYS A 102 -1.53 2.72 -12.97
C CYS A 102 -2.75 2.09 -12.28
N SER A 103 -3.18 0.93 -12.75
CA SER A 103 -4.45 0.27 -12.37
C SER A 103 -4.25 -1.25 -12.21
N VAL A 104 -5.21 -2.09 -12.58
CA VAL A 104 -5.04 -3.54 -12.71
C VAL A 104 -4.18 -3.81 -13.94
N ASP A 105 -3.08 -4.55 -13.78
CA ASP A 105 -2.15 -4.88 -14.88
C ASP A 105 -2.93 -5.55 -16.03
N ASP A 106 -2.64 -5.17 -17.29
CA ASP A 106 -3.34 -5.71 -18.47
C ASP A 106 -3.34 -7.26 -18.52
N SER A 107 -2.32 -7.87 -17.93
CA SER A 107 -2.19 -9.32 -17.75
C SER A 107 -3.34 -9.95 -16.95
N TYR A 108 -3.91 -9.21 -15.98
CA TYR A 108 -5.03 -9.64 -15.14
C TYR A 108 -6.38 -9.08 -15.61
N VAL A 109 -6.40 -8.06 -16.48
CA VAL A 109 -7.64 -7.47 -17.03
C VAL A 109 -8.42 -8.46 -17.91
N GLN A 110 -7.72 -9.37 -18.60
CA GLN A 110 -8.32 -10.43 -19.44
C GLN A 110 -8.79 -11.66 -18.65
N THR A 111 -8.44 -11.75 -17.36
CA THR A 111 -8.84 -12.87 -16.49
C THR A 111 -10.13 -12.53 -15.73
N LYS A 112 -10.80 -13.49 -15.06
CA LYS A 112 -12.08 -13.25 -14.32
C LYS A 112 -11.98 -12.33 -13.09
N TRP A 113 -10.79 -11.86 -12.75
CA TRP A 113 -10.53 -11.01 -11.59
C TRP A 113 -11.17 -9.60 -11.57
N PRO A 114 -11.52 -8.92 -12.69
CA PRO A 114 -12.18 -7.62 -12.66
C PRO A 114 -13.69 -7.71 -12.40
N MET A 115 -14.28 -8.91 -12.26
CA MET A 115 -15.70 -9.08 -11.91
C MET A 115 -15.94 -9.37 -10.41
N ILE A 116 -14.91 -9.27 -9.58
CA ILE A 116 -15.00 -9.47 -8.13
C ILE A 116 -14.90 -8.15 -7.34
N HIS A 117 -15.12 -7.01 -8.03
CA HIS A 117 -15.31 -5.72 -7.39
C HIS A 117 -16.77 -5.50 -7.01
#